data_AF-A0A836HD93-F1
#
_entry.id   AF-A0A836HD93-F1
#
_cell.length_a   1.000
_cell.length_b   1.000
_cell.length_c   1.000
_cell.angle_alpha   90.00
_cell.angle_beta   90.00
_cell.angle_gamma   90.00
#
_symmetry.space_group_name_H-M   'P 1'
#
loop_
_entity.id
_entity.type
_entity.pdbx_description
1 polymer ?
#
loop_
_entity_poly.entity_id
_entity_poly.type
_entity_poly.pdbx_seq_one_letter_code
_entity_poly.pdbx_strand_id
1 'polypeptide(L)'
;MLRRQLIALSYQRGSWAPGSKHQKHMSMNPTMYLYRFAGPHGPGPYVMKYWWTLGCFPTGIERPFRLSEFLAEYKQQHVPIEVEEWLHCFVTNPFEELKEATSELLKCLEDVPLRENTRGYRSIESGVSSFAAPLAKLEKQLNIRVPSLAVRAALGSSFLRERLKDDLFEYNESLSACGSTPHRRLARSAFDEPLILPGDISDRDSEHLREKVSVSISEAVGSYASPNSSTSDDEKKLIRLMTTFSEGCVLKEDYDSAFSLLCSSLSFSHDDDIDAVVHSNASAAAILSGRYKEAEFHGRQSALLEPQAVSSRKSGGRGYVMWATATACQEDFDRASRIIEKGLEVFPGNPDLIAMREKLAGTQLAGSSASPLITRIVRSKGQQARALLHGSGRSFDNEFDWVVFKNKLYPSKMNPSSNEMGSVFRRVGDFGGHISTSRSLEPL
;
A
#
# COMPACT_ATOMS: atom_id res chain seq x y z
N MET A 1 -15.50 -63.09 65.02
CA MET A 1 -15.53 -61.66 64.66
C MET A 1 -14.72 -61.45 63.38
N LEU A 2 -15.38 -61.33 62.22
CA LEU A 2 -14.72 -61.08 60.92
C LEU A 2 -14.42 -59.58 60.80
N ARG A 3 -13.13 -59.20 60.84
CA ARG A 3 -12.67 -57.85 60.47
C ARG A 3 -12.91 -57.65 58.96
N ARG A 4 -13.93 -56.88 58.59
CA ARG A 4 -14.07 -56.35 57.22
C ARG A 4 -12.91 -55.39 56.96
N GLN A 5 -11.96 -55.78 56.13
CA GLN A 5 -11.02 -54.84 55.53
C GLN A 5 -11.78 -53.97 54.54
N LEU A 6 -12.10 -52.74 54.94
CA LEU A 6 -12.55 -51.69 54.03
C LEU A 6 -11.34 -51.21 53.23
N ILE A 7 -11.20 -51.69 52.00
CA ILE A 7 -10.25 -51.11 51.03
C ILE A 7 -10.84 -49.77 50.58
N ALA A 8 -10.39 -48.68 51.18
CA ALA A 8 -10.73 -47.34 50.73
C ALA A 8 -9.90 -47.00 49.47
N LEU A 9 -10.45 -47.28 48.28
CA LEU A 9 -9.86 -46.86 47.01
C LEU A 9 -10.06 -45.34 46.86
N SER A 10 -8.96 -44.58 46.77
CA SER A 10 -9.00 -43.14 46.56
C SER A 10 -9.33 -42.79 45.10
N TYR A 11 -10.61 -42.90 44.74
CA TYR A 11 -11.10 -42.64 43.38
C TYR A 11 -11.06 -41.15 42.95
N GLN A 12 -10.92 -40.22 43.90
CA GLN A 12 -10.89 -38.77 43.65
C GLN A 12 -9.55 -38.21 44.13
N ARG A 13 -8.72 -37.72 43.19
CA ARG A 13 -7.35 -37.23 43.47
C ARG A 13 -7.22 -35.70 43.47
N GLY A 14 -8.33 -34.96 43.44
CA GLY A 14 -8.35 -33.50 43.44
C GLY A 14 -9.73 -32.91 43.72
N SER A 15 -9.91 -31.63 43.39
CA SER A 15 -11.19 -30.94 43.60
C SER A 15 -12.33 -31.50 42.73
N TRP A 16 -13.56 -31.24 43.15
CA TRP A 16 -14.77 -31.75 42.48
C TRP A 16 -15.08 -31.02 41.18
N ALA A 17 -14.70 -29.74 41.06
CA ALA A 17 -15.01 -28.89 39.91
C ALA A 17 -14.38 -29.39 38.59
N PRO A 18 -15.09 -29.40 37.44
CA PRO A 18 -14.59 -29.92 36.16
C PRO A 18 -13.23 -29.38 35.73
N GLY A 19 -12.89 -28.13 36.06
CA GLY A 19 -11.61 -27.50 35.75
C GLY A 19 -10.39 -28.01 36.53
N SER A 20 -10.57 -28.93 37.49
CA SER A 20 -9.45 -29.50 38.24
C SER A 20 -8.67 -30.51 37.40
N LYS A 21 -7.34 -30.40 37.40
CA LYS A 21 -6.44 -31.23 36.57
C LYS A 21 -6.39 -32.73 36.93
N HIS A 22 -6.67 -33.10 38.18
CA HIS A 22 -6.49 -34.48 38.66
C HIS A 22 -7.60 -35.43 38.24
N GLN A 23 -7.27 -36.73 38.16
CA GLN A 23 -8.20 -37.79 37.79
C GLN A 23 -9.39 -37.90 38.77
N LYS A 24 -10.55 -38.21 38.19
CA LYS A 24 -11.84 -38.41 38.86
C LYS A 24 -12.49 -39.70 38.36
N HIS A 25 -13.45 -40.21 39.10
CA HIS A 25 -14.19 -41.42 38.75
C HIS A 25 -15.70 -41.16 38.69
N MET A 26 -16.39 -41.69 37.68
CA MET A 26 -17.81 -41.45 37.41
C MET A 26 -18.73 -41.90 38.55
N SER A 27 -18.35 -42.95 39.29
CA SER A 27 -19.14 -43.42 40.45
C SER A 27 -19.08 -42.49 41.66
N MET A 28 -18.01 -41.70 41.81
CA MET A 28 -17.89 -40.76 42.94
C MET A 28 -18.23 -39.33 42.54
N ASN A 29 -17.84 -38.89 41.35
CA ASN A 29 -18.07 -37.53 40.86
C ASN A 29 -18.62 -37.59 39.42
N PRO A 30 -19.93 -37.85 39.25
CA PRO A 30 -20.54 -37.89 37.94
C PRO A 30 -20.57 -36.48 37.32
N THR A 31 -20.01 -36.33 36.12
CA THR A 31 -20.00 -35.07 35.38
C THR A 31 -20.65 -35.23 34.02
N MET A 32 -21.41 -34.23 33.57
CA MET A 32 -21.89 -34.16 32.19
C MET A 32 -20.73 -34.09 31.19
N TYR A 33 -20.98 -34.45 29.93
CA TYR A 33 -19.95 -34.37 28.88
C TYR A 33 -19.65 -32.91 28.53
N LEU A 34 -18.51 -32.41 29.02
CA LEU A 34 -17.99 -31.08 28.73
C LEU A 34 -16.82 -31.20 27.75
N TYR A 35 -17.09 -31.11 26.44
CA TYR A 35 -16.06 -31.26 25.40
C TYR A 35 -14.90 -30.27 25.59
N ARG A 36 -15.23 -28.98 25.72
CA ARG A 36 -14.27 -27.89 25.97
C ARG A 36 -14.98 -26.67 26.53
N PHE A 37 -14.55 -26.20 27.69
CA PHE A 37 -15.12 -25.04 28.39
C PHE A 37 -14.02 -24.05 28.78
N ALA A 38 -14.41 -22.83 29.15
CA ALA A 38 -13.48 -21.79 29.58
C ALA A 38 -12.78 -22.16 30.91
N GLY A 39 -11.50 -21.84 31.02
CA GLY A 39 -10.73 -22.07 32.24
C GLY A 39 -10.98 -20.98 33.29
N PRO A 40 -10.35 -21.09 34.48
CA PRO A 40 -10.52 -20.12 35.57
C PRO A 40 -9.99 -18.72 35.25
N HIS A 41 -9.10 -18.58 34.26
CA HIS A 41 -8.54 -17.29 33.81
C HIS A 41 -9.31 -16.67 32.63
N GLY A 42 -10.45 -17.24 32.27
CA GLY A 42 -11.27 -16.78 31.15
C GLY A 42 -11.20 -17.67 29.91
N PRO A 43 -11.90 -17.27 28.84
CA PRO A 43 -11.97 -18.04 27.60
C PRO A 43 -10.66 -17.94 26.81
N GLY A 44 -10.00 -19.09 26.59
CA GLY A 44 -8.80 -19.17 25.76
C GLY A 44 -9.09 -19.15 24.25
N PRO A 45 -8.05 -19.08 23.40
CA PRO A 45 -8.20 -18.92 21.95
C PRO A 45 -9.00 -20.06 21.29
N TYR A 46 -8.86 -21.29 21.80
CA TYR A 46 -9.59 -22.43 21.28
C TYR A 46 -11.09 -22.40 21.57
N VAL A 47 -11.49 -21.79 22.68
CA VAL A 47 -12.90 -21.60 23.05
C VAL A 47 -13.47 -20.41 22.28
N MET A 48 -12.68 -19.33 22.15
CA MET A 48 -13.02 -18.17 21.33
C MET A 48 -13.17 -18.51 19.84
N LYS A 49 -12.41 -19.47 19.30
CA LYS A 49 -12.65 -19.97 17.94
C LYS A 49 -14.11 -20.40 17.75
N TYR A 50 -14.66 -21.20 18.67
CA TYR A 50 -16.06 -21.62 18.61
C TYR A 50 -17.02 -20.45 18.82
N TRP A 51 -16.71 -19.51 19.73
CA TRP A 51 -17.51 -18.30 19.89
C TRP A 51 -17.73 -17.57 18.56
N TRP A 52 -16.64 -17.35 17.80
CA TRP A 52 -16.69 -16.62 16.53
C TRP A 52 -17.21 -17.44 15.36
N THR A 53 -17.04 -18.76 15.35
CA THR A 53 -17.49 -19.61 14.22
C THR A 53 -18.87 -20.25 14.43
N LEU A 54 -19.15 -20.72 15.64
CA LEU A 54 -20.41 -21.40 16.01
C LEU A 54 -21.43 -20.43 16.63
N GLY A 55 -20.97 -19.30 17.20
CA GLY A 55 -21.81 -18.32 17.90
C GLY A 55 -21.95 -18.58 19.41
N CYS A 56 -21.42 -19.69 19.91
CA CYS A 56 -21.40 -20.05 21.33
C CYS A 56 -20.24 -21.01 21.65
N PHE A 57 -20.05 -21.34 22.92
CA PHE A 57 -19.05 -22.33 23.32
C PHE A 57 -19.52 -23.75 23.00
N PRO A 58 -18.57 -24.67 22.71
CA PRO A 58 -18.92 -25.99 22.15
C PRO A 58 -19.56 -26.94 23.16
N THR A 59 -19.71 -26.55 24.43
CA THR A 59 -20.52 -27.35 25.38
C THR A 59 -22.02 -27.13 25.22
N GLY A 60 -22.44 -25.98 24.66
CA GLY A 60 -23.84 -25.59 24.53
C GLY A 60 -24.55 -25.22 25.84
N ILE A 61 -23.85 -25.29 26.98
CA ILE A 61 -24.40 -24.93 28.30
C ILE A 61 -24.28 -23.42 28.52
N GLU A 62 -23.20 -22.80 28.03
CA GLU A 62 -23.00 -21.36 28.17
C GLU A 62 -23.97 -20.58 27.29
N ARG A 63 -24.58 -19.55 27.88
CA ARG A 63 -25.50 -18.65 27.16
C ARG A 63 -24.68 -17.58 26.42
N PRO A 64 -24.89 -17.40 25.11
CA PRO A 64 -24.18 -16.36 24.36
C PRO A 64 -24.61 -14.97 24.83
N PHE A 65 -23.69 -14.26 25.47
CA PHE A 65 -23.88 -12.88 25.93
C PHE A 65 -22.93 -11.94 25.17
N ARG A 66 -23.42 -11.34 24.08
CA ARG A 66 -22.65 -10.46 23.16
C ARG A 66 -23.02 -8.97 23.31
N LEU A 67 -23.53 -8.57 24.47
CA LEU A 67 -24.01 -7.20 24.69
C LEU A 67 -22.90 -6.17 24.50
N SER A 68 -21.66 -6.45 24.97
CA SER A 68 -20.54 -5.53 24.80
C SER A 68 -20.16 -5.33 23.33
N GLU A 69 -20.20 -6.39 22.52
CA GLU A 69 -19.92 -6.32 21.07
C GLU A 69 -21.02 -5.54 20.35
N PHE A 70 -22.29 -5.80 20.68
CA PHE A 70 -23.42 -5.04 20.16
C PHE A 70 -23.33 -3.54 20.50
N LEU A 71 -22.97 -3.22 21.74
CA LEU A 71 -22.79 -1.82 22.17
C LEU A 71 -21.57 -1.14 21.55
N ALA A 72 -20.53 -1.90 21.21
CA ALA A 72 -19.31 -1.38 20.58
C ALA A 72 -19.47 -1.16 19.08
N GLU A 73 -20.24 -2.00 18.38
CA GLU A 73 -20.41 -1.92 16.93
C GLU A 73 -21.77 -1.34 16.55
N TYR A 74 -22.85 -2.09 16.78
CA TYR A 74 -24.19 -1.73 16.31
C TYR A 74 -24.67 -0.40 16.89
N LYS A 75 -24.48 -0.17 18.19
CA LYS A 75 -24.88 1.10 18.81
C LYS A 75 -24.05 2.29 18.31
N GLN A 76 -22.77 2.09 18.00
CA GLN A 76 -21.90 3.17 17.51
C GLN A 76 -22.14 3.49 16.03
N GLN A 77 -22.45 2.47 15.22
CA GLN A 77 -22.77 2.63 13.80
C GLN A 77 -24.18 3.17 13.57
N HIS A 78 -25.11 2.95 14.51
CA HIS A 78 -26.47 3.44 14.38
C HIS A 78 -26.52 4.96 14.49
N VAL A 79 -26.75 5.62 13.36
CA VAL A 79 -27.05 7.04 13.25
C VAL A 79 -28.47 7.15 12.68
N PRO A 80 -29.40 7.89 13.32
CA PRO A 80 -30.72 8.13 12.75
C PRO A 80 -30.61 8.81 11.39
N ILE A 81 -31.52 8.50 10.47
CA ILE A 81 -31.47 9.02 9.09
C ILE A 81 -31.47 10.54 9.05
N GLU A 82 -32.24 11.18 9.94
CA GLU A 82 -32.31 12.64 10.06
C GLU A 82 -30.99 13.23 10.54
N VAL A 83 -30.20 12.49 11.32
CA VAL A 83 -28.86 12.94 11.72
C VAL A 83 -27.87 12.70 10.58
N GLU A 84 -27.93 11.54 9.92
CA GLU A 84 -27.04 11.19 8.81
C GLU A 84 -27.14 12.18 7.64
N GLU A 85 -28.35 12.55 7.24
CA GLU A 85 -28.59 13.54 6.18
C GLU A 85 -27.94 14.89 6.49
N TRP A 86 -28.06 15.35 7.75
CA TRP A 86 -27.52 16.63 8.17
C TRP A 86 -26.01 16.57 8.46
N LEU A 87 -25.47 15.43 8.90
CA LEU A 87 -24.05 15.27 9.16
C LEU A 87 -23.20 15.58 7.92
N HIS A 88 -23.69 15.24 6.73
CA HIS A 88 -23.02 15.58 5.47
C HIS A 88 -22.91 17.10 5.24
N CYS A 89 -23.83 17.90 5.77
CA CYS A 89 -23.79 19.36 5.67
C CYS A 89 -22.81 20.01 6.67
N PHE A 90 -22.43 19.31 7.74
CA PHE A 90 -21.51 19.81 8.78
C PHE A 90 -20.08 19.27 8.63
N VAL A 91 -19.73 18.74 7.45
CA VAL A 91 -18.36 18.34 7.14
C VAL A 91 -17.47 19.58 7.15
N THR A 92 -16.30 19.45 7.79
CA THR A 92 -15.29 20.51 7.86
C THR A 92 -14.85 20.95 6.47
N ASN A 93 -14.54 22.24 6.33
CA ASN A 93 -14.01 22.76 5.08
C ASN A 93 -12.68 22.05 4.76
N PRO A 94 -12.57 21.30 3.64
CA PRO A 94 -11.37 20.50 3.33
C PRO A 94 -10.12 21.37 3.17
N PHE A 95 -10.30 22.60 2.68
CA PHE A 95 -9.20 23.56 2.55
C PHE A 95 -8.65 23.99 3.92
N GLU A 96 -9.53 24.27 4.88
CA GLU A 96 -9.12 24.70 6.23
C GLU A 96 -8.42 23.56 6.97
N GLU A 97 -8.95 22.33 6.85
CA GLU A 97 -8.34 21.14 7.46
C GLU A 97 -6.95 20.86 6.85
N LEU A 98 -6.79 21.03 5.54
CA LEU A 98 -5.49 20.89 4.87
C LEU A 98 -4.49 21.96 5.34
N LYS A 99 -4.92 23.22 5.44
CA LYS A 99 -4.08 24.33 5.89
C LYS A 99 -3.69 24.23 7.36
N GLU A 100 -4.60 23.75 8.20
CA GLU A 100 -4.30 23.44 9.60
C GLU A 100 -3.25 22.33 9.68
N ALA A 101 -3.43 21.24 8.93
CA ALA A 101 -2.50 20.11 8.90
C ALA A 101 -1.09 20.52 8.47
N THR A 102 -0.94 21.31 7.39
CA THR A 102 0.38 21.81 6.95
C THR A 102 1.02 22.72 7.99
N SER A 103 0.23 23.58 8.63
CA SER A 103 0.72 24.49 9.67
C SER A 103 1.13 23.75 10.95
N GLU A 104 0.40 22.70 11.36
CA GLU A 104 0.76 21.81 12.45
C GLU A 104 2.05 21.03 12.15
N LEU A 105 2.24 20.56 10.90
CA LEU A 105 3.46 19.89 10.46
C LEU A 105 4.68 20.83 10.52
N LEU A 106 4.55 22.08 10.06
CA LEU A 106 5.63 23.07 10.15
C LEU A 106 6.06 23.27 11.61
N LYS A 107 5.11 23.51 12.52
CA LYS A 107 5.41 23.68 13.95
C LYS A 107 6.15 22.47 14.51
N CYS A 108 5.67 21.26 14.18
CA CYS A 108 6.32 20.02 14.60
C CYS A 108 7.75 19.89 14.02
N LEU A 109 8.01 20.31 12.78
CA LEU A 109 9.35 20.31 12.19
C LEU A 109 10.30 21.30 12.86
N GLU A 110 9.79 22.43 13.33
CA GLU A 110 10.56 23.45 14.05
C GLU A 110 10.91 23.05 15.47
N ASP A 111 9.98 22.38 16.17
CA ASP A 111 10.16 21.95 17.56
C ASP A 111 11.14 20.77 17.74
N VAL A 112 11.38 19.98 16.68
CA VAL A 112 12.25 18.80 16.77
C VAL A 112 13.72 19.22 16.90
N PRO A 113 14.49 18.75 17.90
CA PRO A 113 15.90 19.09 18.02
C PRO A 113 16.72 18.55 16.85
N LEU A 114 17.79 19.25 16.49
CA LEU A 114 18.77 18.74 15.52
C LEU A 114 19.50 17.53 16.10
N ARG A 115 19.80 16.57 15.23
CA ARG A 115 20.56 15.38 15.61
C ARG A 115 21.99 15.77 16.01
N GLU A 116 22.41 15.32 17.18
CA GLU A 116 23.79 15.48 17.62
C GLU A 116 24.72 14.57 16.80
N ASN A 117 25.77 15.16 16.24
CA ASN A 117 26.82 14.46 15.51
C ASN A 117 27.84 13.88 16.50
N THR A 118 27.59 12.65 16.94
CA THR A 118 28.47 11.91 17.86
C THR A 118 29.62 11.23 17.13
N ARG A 119 30.83 11.24 17.71
CA ARG A 119 32.00 10.51 17.18
C ARG A 119 32.00 9.07 17.69
N GLY A 120 32.24 8.10 16.80
CA GLY A 120 32.44 6.69 17.16
C GLY A 120 31.17 5.83 17.21
N TYR A 121 29.98 6.42 17.23
CA TYR A 121 28.69 5.72 17.11
C TYR A 121 27.65 6.60 16.44
N ARG A 122 26.58 5.98 15.91
CA ARG A 122 25.43 6.70 15.37
C ARG A 122 24.42 6.95 16.48
N SER A 123 24.14 8.22 16.77
CA SER A 123 23.07 8.63 17.67
C SER A 123 21.71 8.10 17.20
N ILE A 124 20.83 7.76 18.13
CA ILE A 124 19.48 7.27 17.82
C ILE A 124 18.68 8.44 17.22
N GLU A 125 17.92 8.17 16.16
CA GLU A 125 17.07 9.18 15.52
C GLU A 125 15.89 9.56 16.40
N SER A 126 15.47 10.83 16.33
CA SER A 126 14.32 11.32 17.10
C SER A 126 13.04 10.56 16.74
N GLY A 127 12.19 10.37 17.75
CA GLY A 127 10.83 9.84 17.55
C GLY A 127 10.00 10.76 16.66
N VAL A 128 9.07 10.17 15.91
CA VAL A 128 8.20 10.87 14.93
C VAL A 128 6.72 10.79 15.37
N SER A 129 6.46 10.51 16.65
CA SER A 129 5.10 10.33 17.16
C SER A 129 4.26 11.60 17.08
N SER A 130 4.87 12.78 17.24
CA SER A 130 4.19 14.09 17.12
C SER A 130 3.64 14.35 15.71
N PHE A 131 4.24 13.73 14.68
CA PHE A 131 3.81 13.92 13.29
C PHE A 131 2.63 13.02 12.89
N ALA A 132 2.30 11.99 13.66
CA ALA A 132 1.31 10.98 13.24
C ALA A 132 -0.09 11.58 13.00
N ALA A 133 -0.57 12.42 13.92
CA ALA A 133 -1.87 13.07 13.79
C ALA A 133 -1.93 14.08 12.62
N PRO A 134 -1.00 15.05 12.51
CA PRO A 134 -1.06 16.02 11.40
C PRO A 134 -0.75 15.39 10.04
N LEU A 135 0.10 14.35 9.96
CA LEU A 135 0.27 13.58 8.73
C LEU A 135 -1.03 12.87 8.33
N ALA A 136 -1.73 12.23 9.27
CA ALA A 136 -2.98 11.54 8.96
C ALA A 136 -4.05 12.50 8.40
N LYS A 137 -4.11 13.75 8.89
CA LYS A 137 -4.97 14.80 8.32
C LYS A 137 -4.56 15.11 6.88
N LEU A 138 -3.28 15.36 6.62
CA LEU A 138 -2.76 15.65 5.27
C LEU A 138 -2.99 14.48 4.29
N GLU A 139 -2.71 13.26 4.73
CA GLU A 139 -2.91 12.02 3.97
C GLU A 139 -4.39 11.85 3.57
N LYS A 140 -5.30 12.11 4.50
CA LYS A 140 -6.75 12.03 4.27
C LYS A 140 -7.23 13.08 3.27
N GLN A 141 -6.77 14.33 3.39
CA GLN A 141 -7.22 15.43 2.53
C GLN A 141 -6.67 15.34 1.10
N LEU A 142 -5.42 14.91 0.93
CA LEU A 142 -4.79 14.81 -0.38
C LEU A 142 -4.89 13.40 -0.99
N ASN A 143 -5.45 12.43 -0.25
CA ASN A 143 -5.49 11.02 -0.64
C ASN A 143 -4.08 10.45 -0.99
N ILE A 144 -3.09 10.83 -0.19
CA ILE A 144 -1.69 10.39 -0.30
C ILE A 144 -1.36 9.57 0.94
N ARG A 145 -0.40 8.64 0.84
CA ARG A 145 0.16 7.94 2.00
C ARG A 145 1.65 8.26 2.15
N VAL A 146 2.01 8.95 3.23
CA VAL A 146 3.39 9.32 3.58
C VAL A 146 3.90 8.37 4.68
N PRO A 147 4.86 7.48 4.39
CA PRO A 147 5.39 6.57 5.38
C PRO A 147 6.14 7.34 6.47
N SER A 148 5.89 7.00 7.73
CA SER A 148 6.58 7.60 8.89
C SER A 148 8.11 7.45 8.84
N LEU A 149 8.60 6.42 8.13
CA LEU A 149 10.02 6.21 7.87
C LEU A 149 10.62 7.30 6.98
N ALA A 150 9.89 7.83 5.98
CA ALA A 150 10.35 8.95 5.16
C ALA A 150 10.57 10.20 6.00
N VAL A 151 9.61 10.52 6.88
CA VAL A 151 9.70 11.68 7.77
C VAL A 151 10.87 11.53 8.73
N ARG A 152 11.05 10.33 9.32
CA ARG A 152 12.22 10.05 10.15
C ARG A 152 13.53 10.21 9.39
N ALA A 153 13.59 9.75 8.15
CA ALA A 153 14.78 9.86 7.30
C ALA A 153 15.10 11.31 6.93
N ALA A 154 14.08 12.09 6.57
CA ALA A 154 14.21 13.51 6.27
C ALA A 154 14.73 14.28 7.49
N LEU A 155 14.17 14.03 8.69
CA LEU A 155 14.65 14.62 9.94
C LEU A 155 16.08 14.21 10.31
N GLY A 156 16.49 13.00 9.94
CA GLY A 156 17.82 12.45 10.23
C GLY A 156 18.95 13.04 9.36
N SER A 157 18.62 13.68 8.24
CA SER A 157 19.56 14.32 7.31
C SER A 157 19.38 15.83 7.34
N SER A 158 20.45 16.60 7.64
CA SER A 158 20.35 18.07 7.71
C SER A 158 19.86 18.68 6.40
N PHE A 159 20.37 18.20 5.27
CA PHE A 159 20.00 18.67 3.94
C PHE A 159 18.53 18.40 3.60
N LEU A 160 18.05 17.17 3.83
CA LEU A 160 16.65 16.85 3.55
C LEU A 160 15.70 17.52 4.53
N ARG A 161 16.12 17.76 5.77
CA ARG A 161 15.32 18.47 6.76
C ARG A 161 15.09 19.92 6.34
N GLU A 162 16.14 20.61 5.92
CA GLU A 162 16.05 21.99 5.41
C GLU A 162 15.16 22.04 4.17
N ARG A 163 15.42 21.17 3.19
CA ARG A 163 14.57 21.07 1.98
C ARG A 163 13.11 20.76 2.30
N LEU A 164 12.84 19.85 3.25
CA LEU A 164 11.49 19.52 3.68
C LEU A 164 10.80 20.72 4.33
N LYS A 165 11.52 21.49 5.15
CA LYS A 165 11.00 22.71 5.77
C LYS A 165 10.63 23.74 4.69
N ASP A 166 11.53 23.97 3.74
CA ASP A 166 11.34 24.92 2.66
C ASP A 166 10.17 24.50 1.75
N ASP A 167 10.14 23.24 1.29
CA ASP A 167 9.07 22.72 0.43
C ASP A 167 7.69 22.81 1.11
N LEU A 168 7.62 22.52 2.41
CA LEU A 168 6.36 22.55 3.16
C LEU A 168 5.92 23.99 3.46
N PHE A 169 6.86 24.90 3.72
CA PHE A 169 6.60 26.32 3.87
C PHE A 169 6.08 26.93 2.56
N GLU A 170 6.78 26.69 1.46
CA GLU A 170 6.38 27.14 0.12
C GLU A 170 5.00 26.62 -0.28
N TYR A 171 4.71 25.35 0.02
CA TYR A 171 3.39 24.77 -0.24
C TYR A 171 2.29 25.45 0.59
N ASN A 172 2.55 25.73 1.87
CA ASN A 172 1.59 26.41 2.75
C ASN A 172 1.30 27.85 2.30
N GLU A 173 2.33 28.55 1.79
CA GLU A 173 2.16 29.87 1.19
C GLU A 173 1.33 29.80 -0.09
N SER A 174 1.60 28.84 -0.99
CA SER A 174 0.82 28.66 -2.22
C SER A 174 -0.64 28.30 -1.94
N LEU A 175 -0.90 27.44 -0.94
CA LEU A 175 -2.26 27.14 -0.48
C LEU A 175 -2.96 28.41 0.01
N SER A 176 -2.26 29.28 0.71
CA SER A 176 -2.82 30.54 1.22
C SER A 176 -3.08 31.56 0.12
N ALA A 177 -2.27 31.58 -0.94
CA ALA A 177 -2.39 32.53 -2.04
C ALA A 177 -3.46 32.12 -3.07
N CYS A 178 -3.53 30.83 -3.41
CA CYS A 178 -4.28 30.32 -4.56
C CYS A 178 -5.39 29.31 -4.19
N GLY A 179 -5.50 28.92 -2.92
CA GLY A 179 -6.33 27.80 -2.51
C GLY A 179 -5.72 26.45 -2.89
N SER A 180 -6.51 25.37 -2.83
CA SER A 180 -6.06 24.04 -3.23
C SER A 180 -6.49 23.71 -4.66
N THR A 181 -5.53 23.64 -5.60
CA THR A 181 -5.80 23.30 -7.00
C THR A 181 -6.33 21.87 -7.19
N PRO A 182 -5.82 20.83 -6.50
CA PRO A 182 -6.36 19.48 -6.63
C PRO A 182 -7.87 19.40 -6.33
N HIS A 183 -8.33 20.08 -5.27
CA HIS A 183 -9.74 20.15 -4.92
C HIS A 183 -10.56 20.88 -6.00
N ARG A 184 -10.02 21.96 -6.57
CA ARG A 184 -10.69 22.70 -7.66
C ARG A 184 -10.83 21.84 -8.92
N ARG A 185 -9.81 21.05 -9.28
CA ARG A 185 -9.87 20.12 -10.41
C ARG A 185 -10.92 19.04 -10.19
N LEU A 186 -10.93 18.44 -9.00
CA LEU A 186 -11.90 17.40 -8.64
C LEU A 186 -13.34 17.95 -8.67
N ALA A 187 -13.56 19.12 -8.07
CA ALA A 187 -14.85 19.80 -8.11
C ALA A 187 -15.29 20.06 -9.56
N ARG A 188 -14.39 20.56 -10.41
CA ARG A 188 -14.67 20.76 -11.83
C ARG A 188 -15.04 19.47 -12.54
N SER A 189 -14.28 18.38 -12.36
CA SER A 189 -14.65 17.10 -12.98
C SER A 189 -16.03 16.60 -12.52
N ALA A 190 -16.42 16.86 -11.28
CA ALA A 190 -17.75 16.51 -10.78
C ALA A 190 -18.87 17.41 -11.34
N PHE A 191 -18.57 18.67 -11.66
CA PHE A 191 -19.51 19.56 -12.35
C PHE A 191 -19.60 19.30 -13.87
N ASP A 192 -18.50 18.85 -14.48
CA ASP A 192 -18.41 18.53 -15.90
C ASP A 192 -18.98 17.12 -16.22
N GLU A 193 -19.16 16.25 -15.21
CA GLU A 193 -20.00 15.06 -15.35
C GLU A 193 -21.43 15.50 -15.69
N PRO A 194 -22.01 15.01 -16.81
CA PRO A 194 -23.34 15.44 -17.20
C PRO A 194 -24.29 15.10 -16.06
N LEU A 195 -24.84 16.13 -15.43
CA LEU A 195 -25.99 16.00 -14.54
C LEU A 195 -27.06 15.28 -15.37
N ILE A 196 -27.18 13.96 -15.19
CA ILE A 196 -28.32 13.19 -15.68
C ILE A 196 -29.48 13.63 -14.79
N LEU A 197 -30.00 14.82 -15.08
CA LEU A 197 -31.28 15.27 -14.58
C LEU A 197 -32.31 14.29 -15.15
N PRO A 198 -33.15 13.67 -14.32
CA PRO A 198 -34.30 12.94 -14.82
C PRO A 198 -35.30 13.98 -15.34
N GLY A 199 -35.19 14.32 -16.63
CA GLY A 199 -36.11 15.23 -17.30
C GLY A 199 -35.43 16.04 -18.41
N ASP A 200 -35.72 15.67 -19.66
CA ASP A 200 -35.49 16.48 -20.85
C ASP A 200 -36.02 17.91 -20.65
N ILE A 201 -35.11 18.89 -20.53
CA ILE A 201 -35.33 20.23 -21.08
C ILE A 201 -34.01 20.67 -21.72
N SER A 202 -34.01 20.66 -23.05
CA SER A 202 -32.98 21.24 -23.88
C SER A 202 -32.92 22.75 -23.67
N ASP A 203 -31.95 23.24 -22.90
CA ASP A 203 -31.66 24.69 -22.82
C ASP A 203 -30.71 25.09 -23.97
N ARG A 204 -31.32 25.24 -25.15
CA ARG A 204 -30.85 26.24 -26.12
C ARG A 204 -31.35 27.57 -25.61
N ASP A 205 -30.51 28.36 -24.92
CA ASP A 205 -30.62 29.83 -24.79
C ASP A 205 -29.61 30.39 -23.75
N SER A 206 -28.31 30.11 -23.94
CA SER A 206 -27.25 30.72 -23.11
C SER A 206 -26.16 31.43 -23.92
N GLU A 207 -26.47 31.89 -25.14
CA GLU A 207 -25.54 32.67 -25.98
C GLU A 207 -25.68 34.20 -25.87
N HIS A 208 -26.63 34.74 -25.08
CA HIS A 208 -26.92 36.19 -25.08
C HIS A 208 -26.61 36.98 -23.80
N LEU A 209 -25.88 36.42 -22.83
CA LEU A 209 -25.44 37.17 -21.63
C LEU A 209 -23.91 37.30 -21.48
N ARG A 210 -23.13 36.98 -22.52
CA ARG A 210 -21.68 37.18 -22.57
C ARG A 210 -21.30 38.54 -23.17
N GLU A 211 -21.78 39.63 -22.60
CA GLU A 211 -21.20 40.94 -22.90
C GLU A 211 -20.96 41.76 -21.62
N LYS A 212 -19.67 42.09 -21.43
CA LYS A 212 -19.10 43.11 -20.53
C LYS A 212 -18.97 42.74 -19.05
N VAL A 213 -18.20 41.68 -18.79
CA VAL A 213 -17.26 41.68 -17.65
C VAL A 213 -15.87 41.85 -18.26
N SER A 214 -15.08 42.79 -17.75
CA SER A 214 -13.71 43.07 -18.23
C SER A 214 -12.90 41.78 -18.28
N VAL A 215 -12.29 41.49 -19.43
CA VAL A 215 -11.56 40.25 -19.76
C VAL A 215 -10.58 39.84 -18.65
N SER A 216 -9.95 40.80 -17.97
CA SER A 216 -9.02 40.57 -16.86
C SER A 216 -9.66 40.04 -15.58
N ILE A 217 -10.89 40.45 -15.25
CA ILE A 217 -11.62 39.96 -14.06
C ILE A 217 -12.28 38.63 -14.37
N SER A 218 -12.79 38.43 -15.58
CA SER A 218 -13.32 37.13 -16.00
C SER A 218 -12.23 36.07 -16.13
N GLU A 219 -11.01 36.44 -16.56
CA GLU A 219 -9.86 35.52 -16.55
C GLU A 219 -9.32 35.28 -15.14
N ALA A 220 -9.30 36.29 -14.26
CA ALA A 220 -8.93 36.09 -12.85
C ALA A 220 -9.96 35.20 -12.15
N VAL A 221 -11.24 35.58 -12.14
CA VAL A 221 -12.33 34.77 -11.56
C VAL A 221 -12.45 33.41 -12.26
N GLY A 222 -12.22 33.37 -13.57
CA GLY A 222 -12.19 32.14 -14.37
C GLY A 222 -10.99 31.25 -14.08
N SER A 223 -9.82 31.76 -13.74
CA SER A 223 -8.65 30.96 -13.31
C SER A 223 -8.71 30.56 -11.84
N TYR A 224 -9.45 31.31 -11.03
CA TYR A 224 -9.80 30.92 -9.67
C TYR A 224 -10.89 29.83 -9.64
N ALA A 225 -11.90 29.92 -10.52
CA ALA A 225 -13.02 28.98 -10.61
C ALA A 225 -12.77 27.78 -11.55
N SER A 226 -11.91 27.93 -12.56
CA SER A 226 -11.56 26.88 -13.53
C SER A 226 -10.03 26.73 -13.57
N PRO A 227 -9.46 25.63 -13.07
CA PRO A 227 -8.02 25.45 -13.05
C PRO A 227 -7.47 25.35 -14.48
N ASN A 228 -6.29 25.92 -14.69
CA ASN A 228 -5.55 25.79 -15.95
C ASN A 228 -5.28 24.31 -16.26
N SER A 229 -5.24 23.93 -17.55
CA SER A 229 -4.88 22.55 -17.93
C SER A 229 -3.47 22.18 -17.50
N SER A 230 -2.57 23.16 -17.39
CA SER A 230 -1.20 22.99 -16.91
C SER A 230 -1.12 22.81 -15.39
N THR A 231 -0.02 22.24 -14.91
CA THR A 231 0.29 22.09 -13.47
C THR A 231 0.41 23.46 -12.81
N SER A 232 -0.30 23.65 -11.71
CA SER A 232 -0.28 24.87 -10.89
C SER A 232 0.94 24.96 -9.97
N ASP A 233 1.17 26.12 -9.34
CA ASP A 233 2.31 26.32 -8.45
C ASP A 233 2.21 25.49 -7.15
N ASP A 234 1.02 25.38 -6.55
CA ASP A 234 0.79 24.53 -5.38
C ASP A 234 0.99 23.04 -5.70
N GLU A 235 0.53 22.58 -6.87
CA GLU A 235 0.79 21.20 -7.34
C GLU A 235 2.29 20.95 -7.55
N LYS A 236 3.02 21.90 -8.15
CA LYS A 236 4.49 21.81 -8.32
C LYS A 236 5.20 21.65 -6.98
N LYS A 237 4.82 22.44 -5.99
CA LYS A 237 5.39 22.40 -4.63
C LYS A 237 4.99 21.12 -3.88
N LEU A 238 3.76 20.65 -4.05
CA LEU A 238 3.32 19.36 -3.52
C LEU A 238 4.13 18.19 -4.10
N ILE A 239 4.35 18.17 -5.42
CA ILE A 239 5.16 17.14 -6.09
C ILE A 239 6.61 17.18 -5.59
N ARG A 240 7.18 18.38 -5.38
CA ARG A 240 8.51 18.52 -4.77
C ARG A 240 8.55 17.97 -3.35
N LEU A 241 7.57 18.32 -2.52
CA LEU A 241 7.42 17.80 -1.16
C LEU A 241 7.35 16.26 -1.14
N MET A 242 6.54 15.66 -2.03
CA MET A 242 6.44 14.21 -2.18
C MET A 242 7.74 13.58 -2.67
N THR A 243 8.46 14.26 -3.57
CA THR A 243 9.78 13.84 -4.03
C THR A 243 10.77 13.83 -2.87
N THR A 244 10.76 14.85 -2.00
CA THR A 244 11.60 14.93 -0.80
C THR A 244 11.30 13.78 0.18
N PHE A 245 10.02 13.42 0.38
CA PHE A 245 9.66 12.22 1.15
C PHE A 245 10.15 10.93 0.49
N SER A 246 10.05 10.83 -0.84
CA SER A 246 10.53 9.66 -1.59
C SER A 246 12.05 9.49 -1.49
N GLU A 247 12.82 10.59 -1.51
CA GLU A 247 14.27 10.60 -1.29
C GLU A 247 14.59 10.09 0.13
N GLY A 248 13.81 10.51 1.13
CA GLY A 248 13.90 9.98 2.50
C GLY A 248 13.67 8.47 2.58
N CYS A 249 12.66 7.94 1.87
CA CYS A 249 12.43 6.49 1.76
C CYS A 249 13.63 5.76 1.15
N VAL A 250 14.18 6.29 0.05
CA VAL A 250 15.35 5.72 -0.64
C VAL A 250 16.57 5.66 0.29
N LEU A 251 16.81 6.70 1.10
CA LEU A 251 17.90 6.70 2.09
C LEU A 251 17.78 5.59 3.15
N LYS A 252 16.56 5.13 3.44
CA LYS A 252 16.29 4.05 4.39
C LYS A 252 16.09 2.69 3.72
N GLU A 253 16.38 2.59 2.42
CA GLU A 253 16.20 1.39 1.60
C GLU A 253 14.74 0.91 1.51
N ASP A 254 13.75 1.78 1.80
CA ASP A 254 12.32 1.50 1.63
C ASP A 254 11.84 1.92 0.24
N TYR A 255 12.30 1.17 -0.77
CA TYR A 255 12.06 1.50 -2.17
C TYR A 255 10.61 1.30 -2.61
N ASP A 256 9.85 0.41 -1.97
CA ASP A 256 8.44 0.16 -2.30
C ASP A 256 7.57 1.36 -1.91
N SER A 257 7.80 1.95 -0.72
CA SER A 257 7.09 3.18 -0.32
C SER A 257 7.52 4.39 -1.14
N ALA A 258 8.81 4.51 -1.50
CA ALA A 258 9.29 5.57 -2.40
C ALA A 258 8.57 5.51 -3.76
N PHE A 259 8.46 4.30 -4.34
CA PHE A 259 7.75 4.08 -5.59
C PHE A 259 6.26 4.46 -5.46
N SER A 260 5.58 4.00 -4.40
CA SER A 260 4.16 4.31 -4.18
C SER A 260 3.89 5.81 -4.06
N LEU A 261 4.77 6.56 -3.38
CA LEU A 261 4.67 8.02 -3.25
C LEU A 261 4.84 8.72 -4.60
N LEU A 262 5.83 8.31 -5.39
CA LEU A 262 6.07 8.91 -6.70
C LEU A 262 4.95 8.58 -7.71
N CYS A 263 4.35 7.39 -7.59
CA CYS A 263 3.16 7.04 -8.36
C CYS A 263 1.95 7.87 -7.96
N SER A 264 1.71 8.11 -6.66
CA SER A 264 0.61 8.99 -6.25
C SER A 264 0.86 10.44 -6.65
N SER A 265 2.11 10.91 -6.71
CA SER A 265 2.42 12.27 -7.17
C SER A 265 2.07 12.54 -8.63
N LEU A 266 2.00 11.50 -9.48
CA LEU A 266 1.57 11.63 -10.88
C LEU A 266 0.13 12.14 -11.02
N SER A 267 -0.72 11.94 -10.00
CA SER A 267 -2.09 12.47 -10.02
C SER A 267 -2.18 13.99 -9.94
N PHE A 268 -1.09 14.66 -9.51
CA PHE A 268 -1.01 16.12 -9.39
C PHE A 268 -0.22 16.77 -10.52
N SER A 269 0.39 15.97 -11.39
CA SER A 269 1.20 16.46 -12.50
C SER A 269 0.37 16.43 -13.78
N HIS A 270 0.36 17.55 -14.49
CA HIS A 270 -0.44 17.78 -15.71
C HIS A 270 0.39 18.47 -16.81
N ASP A 271 1.67 18.71 -16.57
CA ASP A 271 2.64 19.24 -17.53
C ASP A 271 3.54 18.08 -17.96
N ASP A 272 3.70 17.87 -19.26
CA ASP A 272 4.56 16.81 -19.82
C ASP A 272 5.98 16.82 -19.19
N ASP A 273 6.50 18.00 -18.90
CA ASP A 273 7.82 18.21 -18.31
C ASP A 273 7.93 17.66 -16.88
N ILE A 274 6.90 17.90 -16.08
CA ILE A 274 6.86 17.46 -14.69
C ILE A 274 6.54 15.98 -14.65
N ASP A 275 5.58 15.54 -15.47
CA ASP A 275 5.23 14.13 -15.66
C ASP A 275 6.49 13.33 -16.04
N ALA A 276 7.29 13.82 -17.00
CA ALA A 276 8.53 13.15 -17.40
C ALA A 276 9.51 12.98 -16.24
N VAL A 277 9.67 14.00 -15.39
CA VAL A 277 10.53 13.95 -14.20
C VAL A 277 9.99 12.96 -13.17
N VAL A 278 8.71 13.02 -12.84
CA VAL A 278 8.07 12.13 -11.87
C VAL A 278 8.14 10.68 -12.36
N HIS A 279 7.84 10.41 -13.64
CA HIS A 279 8.01 9.10 -14.26
C HIS A 279 9.46 8.61 -14.18
N SER A 280 10.46 9.48 -14.40
CA SER A 280 11.86 9.10 -14.27
C SER A 280 12.25 8.72 -12.82
N ASN A 281 11.74 9.46 -11.84
CA ASN A 281 11.97 9.19 -10.41
C ASN A 281 11.26 7.89 -9.98
N ALA A 282 10.00 7.70 -10.39
CA ALA A 282 9.25 6.47 -10.14
C ALA A 282 9.95 5.26 -10.75
N SER A 283 10.48 5.40 -11.98
CA SER A 283 11.28 4.36 -12.61
C SER A 283 12.55 4.03 -11.83
N ALA A 284 13.24 5.03 -11.29
CA ALA A 284 14.43 4.80 -10.46
C ALA A 284 14.08 4.03 -9.18
N ALA A 285 13.01 4.42 -8.47
CA ALA A 285 12.52 3.71 -7.29
C ALA A 285 12.07 2.27 -7.62
N ALA A 286 11.43 2.06 -8.77
CA ALA A 286 11.04 0.73 -9.25
C ALA A 286 12.24 -0.17 -9.58
N ILE A 287 13.34 0.39 -10.13
CA ILE A 287 14.59 -0.36 -10.35
C ILE A 287 15.18 -0.81 -9.02
N LEU A 288 15.26 0.10 -8.03
CA LEU A 288 15.82 -0.20 -6.71
C LEU A 288 14.99 -1.22 -5.92
N SER A 289 13.66 -1.19 -6.06
CA SER A 289 12.75 -2.19 -5.49
C SER A 289 12.70 -3.51 -6.29
N GLY A 290 13.35 -3.57 -7.45
CA GLY A 290 13.41 -4.72 -8.35
C GLY A 290 12.11 -5.03 -9.08
N ARG A 291 11.25 -4.01 -9.29
CA ARG A 291 10.01 -4.08 -10.08
C ARG A 291 10.28 -3.67 -11.53
N TYR A 292 11.05 -4.47 -12.24
CA TYR A 292 11.62 -4.06 -13.53
C TYR A 292 10.57 -3.79 -14.63
N LYS A 293 9.41 -4.44 -14.61
CA LYS A 293 8.32 -4.17 -15.56
C LYS A 293 7.69 -2.79 -15.33
N GLU A 294 7.47 -2.41 -14.07
CA GLU A 294 6.96 -1.10 -13.70
C GLU A 294 8.00 -0.01 -14.02
N ALA A 295 9.28 -0.29 -13.73
CA ALA A 295 10.37 0.59 -14.13
C ALA A 295 10.43 0.80 -15.65
N GLU A 296 10.34 -0.27 -16.44
CA GLU A 296 10.33 -0.18 -17.89
C GLU A 296 9.17 0.70 -18.40
N PHE A 297 7.97 0.52 -17.83
CA PHE A 297 6.81 1.34 -18.15
C PHE A 297 7.07 2.82 -17.87
N HIS A 298 7.48 3.17 -16.64
CA HIS A 298 7.69 4.57 -16.26
C HIS A 298 8.87 5.21 -16.99
N GLY A 299 9.98 4.47 -17.20
CA GLY A 299 11.12 4.95 -17.99
C GLY A 299 10.74 5.24 -19.44
N ARG A 300 9.92 4.37 -20.05
CA ARG A 300 9.38 4.59 -21.40
C ARG A 300 8.46 5.81 -21.45
N GLN A 301 7.55 5.98 -20.49
CA GLN A 301 6.66 7.15 -20.45
C GLN A 301 7.47 8.45 -20.33
N SER A 302 8.47 8.49 -19.45
CA SER A 302 9.39 9.62 -19.33
C SER A 302 10.09 9.95 -20.66
N ALA A 303 10.53 8.94 -21.41
CA ALA A 303 11.17 9.13 -22.72
C ALA A 303 10.20 9.58 -23.83
N LEU A 304 8.91 9.20 -23.75
CA LEU A 304 7.88 9.64 -24.70
C LEU A 304 7.47 11.10 -24.48
N LEU A 305 7.41 11.51 -23.21
CA LEU A 305 7.09 12.89 -22.80
C LEU A 305 8.26 13.85 -23.01
N GLU A 306 9.47 13.34 -23.25
CA GLU A 306 10.64 14.14 -23.60
C GLU A 306 11.13 13.88 -25.04
N PRO A 307 10.34 14.27 -26.07
CA PRO A 307 10.63 13.91 -27.46
C PRO A 307 11.82 14.68 -28.07
N GLN A 308 12.24 15.82 -27.50
CA GLN A 308 13.33 16.64 -28.05
C GLN A 308 14.17 17.33 -26.97
N ALA A 309 15.44 17.60 -27.31
CA ALA A 309 16.35 18.38 -26.50
C ALA A 309 15.94 19.86 -26.50
N VAL A 310 15.31 20.31 -25.41
CA VAL A 310 15.06 21.73 -25.18
C VAL A 310 16.34 22.38 -24.65
N SER A 311 16.81 23.45 -25.30
CA SER A 311 18.06 24.14 -24.95
C SER A 311 18.11 24.71 -23.52
N SER A 312 16.95 24.91 -22.88
CA SER A 312 16.83 25.33 -21.49
C SER A 312 16.99 24.21 -20.47
N ARG A 313 16.98 22.92 -20.90
CA ARG A 313 17.03 21.77 -20.00
C ARG A 313 18.45 21.25 -19.82
N LYS A 314 18.85 21.09 -18.56
CA LYS A 314 20.14 20.49 -18.18
C LYS A 314 20.12 18.95 -18.13
N SER A 315 18.96 18.30 -18.22
CA SER A 315 18.80 16.88 -17.84
C SER A 315 17.92 16.04 -18.80
N GLY A 316 18.00 16.29 -20.11
CA GLY A 316 17.25 15.48 -21.08
C GLY A 316 17.83 14.08 -21.27
N GLY A 317 16.99 13.06 -21.45
CA GLY A 317 17.42 11.68 -21.75
C GLY A 317 17.43 10.73 -20.56
N ARG A 318 17.08 11.19 -19.35
CA ARG A 318 17.00 10.35 -18.14
C ARG A 318 16.00 9.20 -18.30
N GLY A 319 14.87 9.43 -19.00
CA GLY A 319 13.88 8.39 -19.29
C GLY A 319 14.48 7.21 -20.08
N TYR A 320 15.29 7.50 -21.11
CA TYR A 320 16.00 6.47 -21.89
C TYR A 320 16.99 5.68 -21.04
N VAL A 321 17.75 6.35 -20.16
CA VAL A 321 18.68 5.68 -19.22
C VAL A 321 17.92 4.72 -18.30
N MET A 322 16.82 5.19 -17.69
CA MET A 322 16.02 4.35 -16.78
C MET A 322 15.36 3.18 -17.52
N TRP A 323 14.82 3.41 -18.72
CA TRP A 323 14.23 2.36 -19.55
C TRP A 323 15.25 1.28 -19.94
N ALA A 324 16.43 1.69 -20.41
CA ALA A 324 17.51 0.76 -20.74
C ALA A 324 18.00 -0.01 -19.51
N THR A 325 18.13 0.67 -18.36
CA THR A 325 18.55 0.05 -17.10
C THR A 325 17.56 -1.04 -16.67
N ALA A 326 16.25 -0.75 -16.69
CA ALA A 326 15.21 -1.72 -16.38
C ALA A 326 15.24 -2.92 -17.35
N THR A 327 15.49 -2.66 -18.64
CA THR A 327 15.59 -3.70 -19.68
C THR A 327 16.83 -4.58 -19.47
N ALA A 328 17.97 -4.00 -19.11
CA ALA A 328 19.20 -4.73 -18.79
C ALA A 328 19.06 -5.55 -17.48
N CYS A 329 18.29 -5.05 -16.51
CA CYS A 329 17.93 -5.81 -15.31
C CYS A 329 17.04 -7.02 -15.61
N GLN A 330 16.28 -7.00 -16.70
CA GLN A 330 15.52 -8.13 -17.23
C GLN A 330 16.36 -9.05 -18.14
N GLU A 331 17.66 -8.78 -18.27
CA GLU A 331 18.63 -9.58 -19.05
C GLU A 331 18.47 -9.49 -20.58
N ASP A 332 17.69 -8.53 -21.06
CA ASP A 332 17.58 -8.22 -22.50
C ASP A 332 18.59 -7.13 -22.89
N PHE A 333 19.87 -7.49 -22.90
CA PHE A 333 20.98 -6.56 -23.17
C PHE A 333 20.94 -5.98 -24.58
N ASP A 334 20.52 -6.77 -25.58
CA ASP A 334 20.44 -6.30 -26.97
C ASP A 334 19.35 -5.24 -27.14
N ARG A 335 18.20 -5.38 -26.45
CA ARG A 335 17.18 -4.35 -26.41
C ARG A 335 17.63 -3.14 -25.60
N ALA A 336 18.31 -3.33 -24.47
CA ALA A 336 18.86 -2.23 -23.68
C ALA A 336 19.85 -1.37 -24.51
N SER A 337 20.75 -1.99 -25.26
CA SER A 337 21.69 -1.29 -26.14
C SER A 337 20.97 -0.49 -27.23
N ARG A 338 19.96 -1.07 -27.88
CA ARG A 338 19.14 -0.34 -28.88
C ARG A 338 18.41 0.88 -28.29
N ILE A 339 17.93 0.78 -27.05
CA ILE A 339 17.29 1.90 -26.35
C ILE A 339 18.30 3.02 -26.08
N ILE A 340 19.52 2.68 -25.65
CA ILE A 340 20.58 3.67 -25.39
C ILE A 340 21.04 4.35 -26.68
N GLU A 341 21.26 3.61 -27.77
CA GLU A 341 21.63 4.22 -29.05
C GLU A 341 20.55 5.20 -29.53
N LYS A 342 19.27 4.81 -29.45
CA LYS A 342 18.17 5.74 -29.74
C LYS A 342 18.16 6.97 -28.81
N GLY A 343 18.47 6.79 -27.53
CA GLY A 343 18.62 7.89 -26.59
C GLY A 343 19.76 8.84 -26.98
N LEU A 344 20.89 8.31 -27.43
CA LEU A 344 22.05 9.08 -27.89
C LEU A 344 21.81 9.78 -29.23
N GLU A 345 20.99 9.22 -30.12
CA GLU A 345 20.53 9.90 -31.34
C GLU A 345 19.75 11.19 -31.00
N VAL A 346 18.93 11.14 -29.95
CA VAL A 346 18.13 12.30 -29.50
C VAL A 346 18.95 13.25 -28.60
N PHE A 347 19.85 12.71 -27.77
CA PHE A 347 20.65 13.45 -26.79
C PHE A 347 22.15 13.11 -26.89
N PRO A 348 22.86 13.56 -27.95
CA PRO A 348 24.21 13.09 -28.30
C PRO A 348 25.34 13.47 -27.33
N GLY A 349 25.05 14.25 -26.28
CA GLY A 349 26.02 14.67 -25.27
C GLY A 349 25.63 14.36 -23.83
N ASN A 350 24.59 13.54 -23.60
CA ASN A 350 24.16 13.22 -22.24
C ASN A 350 25.19 12.25 -21.57
N PRO A 351 25.78 12.62 -20.41
CA PRO A 351 26.81 11.83 -19.77
C PRO A 351 26.29 10.49 -19.21
N ASP A 352 25.04 10.44 -18.76
CA ASP A 352 24.43 9.23 -18.18
C ASP A 352 24.16 8.18 -19.27
N LEU A 353 23.73 8.60 -20.47
CA LEU A 353 23.55 7.71 -21.62
C LEU A 353 24.89 7.14 -22.11
N ILE A 354 25.93 7.97 -22.18
CA ILE A 354 27.29 7.53 -22.55
C ILE A 354 27.81 6.51 -21.52
N ALA A 355 27.71 6.84 -20.22
CA ALA A 355 28.14 5.95 -19.15
C ALA A 355 27.36 4.62 -19.14
N MET A 356 26.06 4.64 -19.47
CA MET A 356 25.26 3.43 -19.57
C MET A 356 25.66 2.57 -20.79
N ARG A 357 25.96 3.19 -21.94
CA ARG A 357 26.49 2.48 -23.12
C ARG A 357 27.78 1.74 -22.81
N GLU A 358 28.71 2.39 -22.13
CA GLU A 358 29.99 1.79 -21.73
C GLU A 358 29.78 0.62 -20.76
N LYS A 359 28.89 0.79 -19.77
CA LYS A 359 28.51 -0.31 -18.86
C LYS A 359 27.90 -1.49 -19.61
N LEU A 360 26.99 -1.24 -20.55
CA LEU A 360 26.36 -2.31 -21.35
C LEU A 360 27.39 -3.08 -22.17
N ALA A 361 28.29 -2.37 -22.85
CA ALA A 361 29.36 -2.99 -23.64
C ALA A 361 30.26 -3.90 -22.77
N GLY A 362 30.58 -3.47 -21.54
CA GLY A 362 31.32 -4.28 -20.57
C GLY A 362 30.55 -5.53 -20.11
N THR A 363 29.22 -5.44 -19.97
CA THR A 363 28.38 -6.58 -19.53
C THR A 363 28.02 -7.56 -20.64
N GLN A 364 27.91 -7.12 -21.89
CA GLN A 364 27.54 -7.96 -23.04
C GLN A 364 28.63 -9.02 -23.33
N LEU A 365 29.89 -8.69 -23.06
CA LEU A 365 31.03 -9.62 -23.12
C LEU A 365 30.97 -10.74 -22.06
N ALA A 366 30.25 -10.53 -20.95
CA ALA A 366 30.03 -11.54 -19.91
C ALA A 366 28.70 -12.30 -20.10
N GLY A 367 27.68 -11.64 -20.66
CA GLY A 367 26.32 -12.15 -20.84
C GLY A 367 26.11 -13.13 -22.00
N SER A 368 27.06 -13.25 -22.94
CA SER A 368 26.99 -14.21 -24.06
C SER A 368 27.00 -15.69 -23.64
N SER A 369 27.09 -15.97 -22.33
CA SER A 369 27.03 -17.30 -21.72
C SER A 369 25.71 -17.61 -21.00
N ALA A 370 24.81 -16.62 -20.84
CA ALA A 370 23.56 -16.78 -20.10
C ALA A 370 22.45 -17.36 -20.99
N SER A 371 21.84 -18.47 -20.56
CA SER A 371 20.71 -19.10 -21.26
C SER A 371 19.44 -18.26 -21.15
N PRO A 372 18.65 -18.10 -22.23
CA PRO A 372 17.40 -17.33 -22.23
C PRO A 372 16.31 -17.87 -21.28
N LEU A 373 16.51 -19.05 -20.69
CA LEU A 373 15.62 -19.68 -19.73
C LEU A 373 15.92 -19.31 -18.25
N ILE A 374 16.99 -18.54 -17.99
CA ILE A 374 17.47 -18.24 -16.63
C ILE A 374 17.24 -16.77 -16.26
N THR A 375 16.02 -16.26 -16.41
CA THR A 375 15.63 -14.99 -15.81
C THR A 375 15.39 -15.18 -14.31
N ARG A 376 16.44 -15.45 -13.53
CA ARG A 376 16.30 -15.83 -12.10
C ARG A 376 17.30 -15.20 -11.14
N ILE A 377 18.17 -14.30 -11.59
CA ILE A 377 19.13 -13.67 -10.68
C ILE A 377 18.43 -12.56 -9.89
N VAL A 378 18.35 -12.74 -8.57
CA VAL A 378 17.93 -11.69 -7.65
C VAL A 378 19.07 -10.68 -7.53
N ARG A 379 18.86 -9.47 -8.05
CA ARG A 379 19.91 -8.43 -8.16
C ARG A 379 19.75 -7.28 -7.16
N SER A 380 18.53 -7.06 -6.64
CA SER A 380 18.24 -5.93 -5.75
C SER A 380 18.04 -6.37 -4.30
N LYS A 381 18.49 -5.54 -3.37
CA LYS A 381 18.15 -5.70 -1.94
C LYS A 381 16.64 -5.66 -1.70
N GLY A 382 15.90 -4.87 -2.50
CA GLY A 382 14.43 -4.82 -2.43
C GLY A 382 13.79 -6.17 -2.72
N GLN A 383 14.25 -6.90 -3.74
CA GLN A 383 13.79 -8.27 -4.00
C GLN A 383 14.14 -9.24 -2.88
N GLN A 384 15.35 -9.13 -2.30
CA GLN A 384 15.76 -9.98 -1.18
C GLN A 384 14.91 -9.72 0.07
N ALA A 385 14.64 -8.46 0.40
CA ALA A 385 13.78 -8.08 1.52
C ALA A 385 12.34 -8.58 1.32
N ARG A 386 11.79 -8.43 0.10
CA ARG A 386 10.45 -8.94 -0.25
C ARG A 386 10.39 -10.45 -0.16
N ALA A 387 11.42 -11.16 -0.62
CA ALA A 387 11.51 -12.61 -0.51
C ALA A 387 11.65 -13.07 0.95
N LEU A 388 12.30 -12.29 1.82
CA LEU A 388 12.36 -12.59 3.25
C LEU A 388 11.00 -12.40 3.93
N LEU A 389 10.24 -11.37 3.55
CA LEU A 389 8.94 -11.04 4.16
C LEU A 389 7.78 -11.89 3.63
N HIS A 390 7.78 -12.20 2.33
CA HIS A 390 6.66 -12.86 1.64
C HIS A 390 7.03 -14.18 0.97
N GLY A 391 8.28 -14.63 1.14
CA GLY A 391 8.72 -15.91 0.59
C GLY A 391 8.09 -17.08 1.34
N SER A 392 7.96 -18.21 0.63
CA SER A 392 7.44 -19.44 1.20
C SER A 392 8.40 -20.01 2.24
N GLY A 393 7.93 -20.16 3.48
CA GLY A 393 8.68 -20.81 4.55
C GLY A 393 8.82 -22.32 4.32
N ARG A 394 9.81 -22.94 4.97
CA ARG A 394 10.02 -24.40 4.86
C ARG A 394 8.84 -25.23 5.37
N SER A 395 8.04 -24.70 6.30
CA SER A 395 6.98 -25.46 6.99
C SER A 395 5.68 -24.67 7.19
N PHE A 396 5.62 -23.42 6.76
CA PHE A 396 4.47 -22.53 6.89
C PHE A 396 4.49 -21.55 5.72
N ASP A 397 3.34 -20.95 5.41
CA ASP A 397 3.17 -20.00 4.30
C ASP A 397 3.68 -20.55 2.96
N ASN A 398 3.50 -21.85 2.74
CA ASN A 398 3.84 -22.55 1.50
C ASN A 398 2.63 -23.31 0.96
N GLU A 399 2.77 -23.89 -0.23
CA GLU A 399 1.73 -24.62 -0.93
C GLU A 399 1.23 -25.88 -0.18
N PHE A 400 1.96 -26.37 0.81
CA PHE A 400 1.63 -27.57 1.59
C PHE A 400 0.95 -27.28 2.93
N ASP A 401 1.01 -26.04 3.44
CA ASP A 401 0.39 -25.62 4.70
C ASP A 401 -1.07 -25.17 4.48
N TRP A 402 -1.25 -23.92 4.03
CA TRP A 402 -2.55 -23.35 3.68
C TRP A 402 -2.54 -22.78 2.27
N VAL A 403 -3.62 -23.03 1.54
CA VAL A 403 -3.84 -22.48 0.21
C VAL A 403 -4.91 -21.41 0.28
N VAL A 404 -4.60 -20.24 -0.26
CA VAL A 404 -5.57 -19.15 -0.43
C VAL A 404 -6.39 -19.43 -1.68
N PHE A 405 -7.70 -19.64 -1.53
CA PHE A 405 -8.63 -19.71 -2.65
C PHE A 405 -9.66 -18.59 -2.53
N LYS A 406 -9.64 -17.68 -3.52
CA LYS A 406 -10.31 -16.38 -3.46
C LYS A 406 -9.82 -15.62 -2.23
N ASN A 407 -10.62 -15.58 -1.16
CA ASN A 407 -10.29 -14.90 0.10
C ASN A 407 -10.41 -15.84 1.33
N LYS A 408 -10.33 -17.16 1.13
CA LYS A 408 -10.46 -18.17 2.20
C LYS A 408 -9.24 -19.07 2.25
N LEU A 409 -8.86 -19.47 3.46
CA LEU A 409 -7.79 -20.44 3.70
C LEU A 409 -8.34 -21.86 3.65
N TYR A 410 -7.72 -22.70 2.83
CA TYR A 410 -8.01 -24.13 2.71
C TYR A 410 -6.78 -24.93 3.08
N PRO A 411 -6.93 -26.12 3.68
CA PRO A 411 -5.80 -27.03 3.83
C PRO A 411 -5.32 -27.47 2.45
N SER A 412 -4.03 -27.76 2.30
CA SER A 412 -3.41 -28.19 1.02
C SER A 412 -4.14 -29.34 0.31
N LYS A 413 -4.71 -30.30 1.07
CA LYS A 413 -5.54 -31.37 0.50
C LYS A 413 -6.79 -30.90 -0.26
N MET A 414 -7.27 -29.68 -0.01
CA MET A 414 -8.43 -29.07 -0.68
C MET A 414 -8.03 -28.01 -1.70
N ASN A 415 -6.77 -28.01 -2.16
CA ASN A 415 -6.30 -27.08 -3.17
C ASN A 415 -7.00 -27.32 -4.52
N PRO A 416 -7.82 -26.38 -5.04
CA PRO A 416 -8.49 -26.55 -6.33
C PRO A 416 -7.53 -26.45 -7.53
N SER A 417 -6.31 -25.94 -7.35
CA SER A 417 -5.31 -25.85 -8.42
C SER A 417 -4.46 -27.11 -8.57
N SER A 418 -4.62 -28.11 -7.69
CA SER A 418 -3.79 -29.31 -7.68
C SER A 418 -4.59 -30.58 -7.34
N ASN A 419 -4.33 -31.64 -8.09
CA ASN A 419 -4.84 -32.99 -7.85
C ASN A 419 -3.74 -33.97 -7.44
N GLU A 420 -2.68 -33.49 -6.77
CA GLU A 420 -1.57 -34.32 -6.28
C GLU A 420 -2.00 -35.41 -5.29
N MET A 421 -1.08 -36.36 -5.02
CA MET A 421 -1.30 -37.40 -4.00
C MET A 421 -1.58 -36.77 -2.63
N GLY A 422 -2.75 -37.04 -2.06
CA GLY A 422 -3.22 -36.41 -0.82
C GLY A 422 -4.32 -35.37 -1.02
N SER A 423 -4.55 -34.93 -2.26
CA SER A 423 -5.69 -34.09 -2.61
C SER A 423 -7.01 -34.86 -2.52
N VAL A 424 -8.05 -34.20 -2.00
CA VAL A 424 -9.42 -34.75 -1.93
C VAL A 424 -10.00 -34.94 -3.33
N PHE A 425 -9.55 -34.14 -4.31
CA PHE A 425 -10.06 -34.20 -5.68
C PHE A 425 -9.72 -35.51 -6.40
N ARG A 426 -8.69 -36.24 -5.93
CA ARG A 426 -8.41 -37.60 -6.43
C ARG A 426 -9.42 -38.64 -5.97
N ARG A 427 -10.27 -38.35 -4.97
CA ARG A 427 -11.23 -39.32 -4.39
C ARG A 427 -12.67 -39.09 -4.82
N VAL A 428 -12.88 -38.17 -5.75
CA VAL A 428 -14.18 -37.65 -6.17
C VAL A 428 -14.96 -38.67 -7.01
N GLY A 429 -14.25 -39.46 -7.81
CA GLY A 429 -14.86 -40.49 -8.65
C GLY A 429 -15.79 -39.95 -9.74
N ASP A 430 -16.55 -40.84 -10.35
CA ASP A 430 -17.42 -40.60 -11.51
C ASP A 430 -18.84 -40.15 -11.11
N PHE A 431 -19.12 -40.07 -9.80
CA PHE A 431 -20.40 -39.59 -9.23
C PHE A 431 -21.68 -40.18 -9.86
N GLY A 432 -21.63 -41.40 -10.38
CA GLY A 432 -22.76 -42.04 -11.05
C GLY A 432 -23.08 -41.49 -12.45
N GLY A 433 -22.17 -40.71 -13.04
CA GLY A 433 -22.19 -40.31 -14.45
C GLY A 433 -21.57 -41.36 -15.37
N HIS A 434 -20.85 -40.90 -16.41
CA HIS A 434 -20.07 -41.77 -17.29
C HIS A 434 -18.68 -42.05 -16.71
N ILE A 435 -18.05 -43.14 -17.15
CA ILE A 435 -16.68 -43.48 -16.75
C ILE A 435 -15.73 -42.38 -17.22
N SER A 436 -15.20 -41.57 -16.30
CA SER A 436 -14.42 -40.37 -16.66
C SER A 436 -12.95 -40.66 -16.91
N THR A 437 -12.43 -41.80 -16.43
CA THR A 437 -11.05 -42.23 -16.64
C THR A 437 -10.94 -43.71 -17.00
N SER A 438 -9.91 -44.08 -17.75
CA SER A 438 -9.63 -45.48 -18.11
C SER A 438 -8.93 -46.28 -17.00
N ARG A 439 -8.70 -45.66 -15.83
CA ARG A 439 -7.97 -46.30 -14.72
C ARG A 439 -8.91 -47.20 -13.92
N SER A 440 -8.41 -48.39 -13.59
CA SER A 440 -9.20 -49.43 -12.91
C SER A 440 -8.85 -49.63 -11.42
N LEU A 441 -7.74 -49.06 -10.93
CA LEU A 441 -7.21 -49.28 -9.57
C LEU A 441 -7.50 -48.15 -8.57
N GLU A 442 -7.57 -46.91 -9.05
CA GLU A 442 -7.93 -45.72 -8.28
C GLU A 442 -8.98 -44.93 -9.07
N PRO A 443 -9.87 -44.23 -8.35
CA PRO A 443 -11.24 -43.87 -8.76
C PRO A 443 -11.39 -43.21 -10.13
N LEU A 444 -12.53 -43.34 -10.83
CA LEU A 444 -13.83 -44.00 -10.56
C LEU A 444 -14.57 -43.77 -9.23
#